data_AF-V4PJ83-F1
#
_entry.id   AF-V4PJ83-F1
#
_cell.length_a   1.000
_cell.length_b   1.000
_cell.length_c   1.000
_cell.angle_alpha   90.00
_cell.angle_beta   90.00
_cell.angle_gamma   90.00
#
_symmetry.space_group_name_H-M   'P 1'
#
loop_
_entity.id
_entity.type
_entity.pdbx_description
1 polymer ?
#
loop_
_entity_poly.entity_id
_entity_poly.type
_entity_poly.pdbx_seq_one_letter_code
_entity_poly.pdbx_strand_id
1 'polypeptide(L)'
;MRFADKERIEHLDAKLYNCLDAFPSPAKYDCFYTNPPWGASNAGESVKVFTQRGMEAIGWQGEGLVVIADDNQLAWPQQVLARSQLFALENGFFVSKFQPKMHLYHLDDEPDLKSCNMFFRSVPGMNPPLAASEAITDPDRLQNFYGKSKEPRVHYVREKKRLD
;
A
#
# COMPACT_ATOMS: atom_id res chain seq x y z
N MET A 1 -26.26 -10.05 4.29
CA MET A 1 -25.70 -9.55 5.56
C MET A 1 -24.20 -9.61 5.42
N ARG A 2 -23.45 -8.54 5.65
CA ARG A 2 -21.97 -8.59 5.57
C ARG A 2 -21.46 -9.37 6.79
N PHE A 3 -20.25 -9.93 6.69
CA PHE A 3 -19.65 -10.72 7.77
C PHE A 3 -19.67 -9.97 9.12
N ALA A 4 -19.21 -8.71 9.14
CA ALA A 4 -19.18 -7.89 10.35
C ALA A 4 -20.57 -7.66 10.98
N ASP A 5 -21.61 -7.45 10.16
CA ASP A 5 -23.00 -7.30 10.65
C ASP A 5 -23.50 -8.58 11.31
N LYS A 6 -23.12 -9.74 10.75
CA LYS A 6 -23.48 -11.06 11.28
C LYS A 6 -22.76 -11.35 12.60
N GLU A 7 -21.48 -10.99 12.68
CA GLU A 7 -20.63 -11.20 13.84
C GLU A 7 -20.73 -10.06 14.89
N ARG A 8 -21.55 -9.03 14.63
CA ARG A 8 -21.76 -7.85 15.50
C ARG A 8 -20.47 -7.14 15.93
N ILE A 9 -19.53 -6.98 15.00
CA ILE A 9 -18.28 -6.28 15.27
C ILE A 9 -18.52 -4.78 15.14
N GLU A 10 -18.81 -4.09 16.26
CA GLU A 10 -19.21 -2.67 16.28
C GLU A 10 -18.07 -1.68 15.99
N HIS A 11 -16.82 -2.12 16.14
CA HIS A 11 -15.62 -1.29 15.95
C HIS A 11 -14.91 -1.51 14.62
N LEU A 12 -15.56 -2.20 13.67
CA LEU A 12 -15.02 -2.48 12.35
C LEU A 12 -15.90 -1.85 11.27
N ASP A 13 -15.33 -0.93 10.49
CA ASP A 13 -15.97 -0.39 9.30
C ASP A 13 -15.22 -0.81 8.02
N ALA A 14 -15.93 -0.77 6.89
CA ALA A 14 -15.34 -0.99 5.58
C ALA A 14 -15.98 -0.03 4.58
N LYS A 15 -15.14 0.63 3.80
CA LYS A 15 -15.56 1.52 2.71
C LYS A 15 -14.96 1.03 1.40
N LEU A 16 -15.77 1.06 0.34
CA LEU A 16 -15.26 0.86 -1.00
C LEU A 16 -14.40 2.07 -1.35
N TYR A 17 -13.12 1.84 -1.65
CA TYR A 17 -12.14 2.88 -1.91
C TYR A 17 -11.15 2.39 -2.98
N ASN A 18 -10.79 3.28 -3.89
CA ASN A 18 -9.74 3.05 -4.87
C ASN A 18 -8.52 3.90 -4.46
N CYS A 19 -7.36 3.27 -4.29
CA CYS A 19 -6.13 3.94 -3.87
C CYS A 19 -5.66 5.05 -4.83
N LEU A 20 -6.19 5.11 -6.05
CA LEU A 20 -5.91 6.19 -7.00
C LEU A 20 -6.73 7.45 -6.70
N ASP A 21 -7.87 7.33 -6.00
CA ASP A 21 -8.65 8.48 -5.57
C ASP A 21 -8.01 9.14 -4.33
N ALA A 22 -8.29 10.44 -4.14
CA ALA A 22 -7.99 11.13 -2.89
C ALA A 22 -8.52 10.35 -1.69
N PHE A 23 -7.71 10.24 -0.63
CA PHE A 23 -8.08 9.55 0.59
C PHE A 23 -9.25 10.29 1.26
N PRO A 24 -10.36 9.59 1.58
CA PRO A 24 -11.61 10.25 1.92
C PRO A 24 -11.65 10.84 3.34
N SER A 25 -10.72 10.47 4.21
CA SER A 25 -10.72 10.94 5.62
C SER A 25 -9.30 10.95 6.19
N PRO A 26 -8.47 11.94 5.82
CA PRO A 26 -7.11 12.06 6.38
C PRO A 26 -7.14 12.17 7.91
N ALA A 27 -6.08 11.70 8.56
CA ALA A 27 -5.90 11.78 10.02
C ALA A 27 -7.00 11.10 10.86
N LYS A 28 -7.60 10.02 10.35
CA LYS A 28 -8.62 9.24 11.08
C LYS A 28 -8.02 8.15 11.98
N TYR A 29 -6.80 7.69 11.70
CA TYR A 29 -6.24 6.48 12.29
C TYR A 29 -4.88 6.73 12.95
N ASP A 30 -4.49 5.90 13.92
CA ASP A 30 -3.18 5.97 14.58
C ASP A 30 -2.08 5.21 13.81
N CYS A 31 -2.49 4.17 13.07
CA CYS A 31 -1.60 3.32 12.30
C CYS A 31 -2.24 2.80 11.02
N PHE A 32 -1.40 2.34 10.07
CA PHE A 32 -1.87 1.69 8.85
C PHE A 32 -1.14 0.37 8.57
N TYR A 33 -1.81 -0.48 7.79
CA TYR A 33 -1.26 -1.70 7.24
C TYR A 33 -1.59 -1.78 5.75
N THR A 34 -0.64 -2.23 4.93
CA THR A 34 -0.91 -2.52 3.52
C THR A 34 -0.03 -3.66 2.99
N ASN A 35 -0.60 -4.45 2.08
CA ASN A 35 0.10 -5.44 1.26
C ASN A 35 -0.17 -5.10 -0.21
N PRO A 36 0.52 -4.08 -0.77
CA PRO A 36 0.26 -3.58 -2.10
C PRO A 36 0.71 -4.56 -3.19
N PRO A 37 0.32 -4.34 -4.47
CA PRO A 37 1.04 -4.94 -5.59
C PRO A 37 2.53 -4.62 -5.46
N TRP A 38 3.39 -5.65 -5.50
CA TRP A 38 4.81 -5.54 -5.13
C TRP A 38 5.69 -4.76 -6.11
N GLY A 39 5.12 -4.21 -7.18
CA GLY A 39 5.77 -3.19 -8.00
C GLY A 39 6.86 -3.68 -8.95
N ALA A 40 6.94 -4.98 -9.21
CA ALA A 40 7.87 -5.58 -10.16
C ALA A 40 7.81 -4.97 -11.57
N SER A 41 6.65 -4.46 -11.99
CA SER A 41 6.42 -3.91 -13.34
C SER A 41 6.41 -2.37 -13.42
N ASN A 42 6.53 -1.67 -12.29
CA ASN A 42 6.42 -0.20 -12.22
C ASN A 42 7.43 0.43 -11.23
N ALA A 43 8.58 -0.22 -11.03
CA ALA A 43 9.64 0.29 -10.17
C ALA A 43 9.23 0.56 -8.71
N GLY A 44 8.11 0.01 -8.24
CA GLY A 44 7.59 0.22 -6.88
C GLY A 44 6.53 1.33 -6.75
N GLU A 45 6.08 1.96 -7.84
CA GLU A 45 5.08 3.04 -7.76
C GLU A 45 3.76 2.61 -7.11
N SER A 46 3.35 1.35 -7.32
CA SER A 46 2.18 0.79 -6.63
C SER A 46 2.38 0.75 -5.12
N VAL A 47 3.56 0.35 -4.67
CA VAL A 47 3.90 0.31 -3.24
C VAL A 47 3.85 1.71 -2.66
N LYS A 48 4.44 2.69 -3.35
CA LYS A 48 4.46 4.09 -2.93
C LYS A 48 3.05 4.67 -2.81
N VAL A 49 2.18 4.45 -3.79
CA VAL A 49 0.79 4.96 -3.73
C VAL A 49 0.03 4.38 -2.54
N PHE A 50 0.06 3.06 -2.33
CA PHE A 50 -0.63 2.46 -1.18
C PHE A 50 -0.03 2.93 0.15
N THR A 51 1.30 3.10 0.21
CA THR A 51 1.99 3.64 1.39
C THR A 51 1.59 5.09 1.65
N GLN A 52 1.52 5.93 0.60
CA GLN A 52 1.03 7.31 0.66
C GLN A 52 -0.39 7.36 1.24
N ARG A 53 -1.30 6.49 0.77
CA ARG A 53 -2.67 6.44 1.33
C ARG A 53 -2.68 6.05 2.80
N GLY A 54 -1.81 5.15 3.22
CA GLY A 54 -1.59 4.83 4.62
C GLY A 54 -1.11 6.02 5.44
N MET A 55 -0.11 6.75 4.94
CA MET A 55 0.42 7.97 5.55
C MET A 55 -0.67 9.06 5.66
N GLU A 56 -1.45 9.29 4.61
CA GLU A 56 -2.59 10.21 4.61
C GLU A 56 -3.64 9.80 5.65
N ALA A 57 -3.93 8.50 5.76
CA ALA A 57 -4.91 7.96 6.71
C ALA A 57 -4.56 8.26 8.16
N ILE A 58 -3.26 8.28 8.47
CA ILE A 58 -2.72 8.61 9.80
C ILE A 58 -2.34 10.09 9.94
N GLY A 59 -2.69 10.93 8.97
CA GLY A 59 -2.37 12.37 9.03
C GLY A 59 -0.87 12.65 9.01
N TRP A 60 -0.10 11.77 8.37
CA TRP A 60 1.36 11.79 8.30
C TRP A 60 2.05 11.66 9.68
N GLN A 61 1.35 11.13 10.69
CA GLN A 61 1.88 10.91 12.04
C GLN A 61 1.53 9.52 12.56
N GLY A 62 2.51 8.82 13.12
CA GLY A 62 2.31 7.48 13.69
C GLY A 62 3.10 6.40 12.97
N GLU A 63 2.51 5.21 12.83
CA GLU A 63 3.20 4.01 12.37
C GLU A 63 2.49 3.33 11.20
N GLY A 64 3.28 2.74 10.30
CA GLY A 64 2.80 2.00 9.15
C GLY A 64 3.51 0.66 9.00
N LEU A 65 2.79 -0.36 8.57
CA LEU A 65 3.37 -1.64 8.16
C LEU A 65 3.10 -1.88 6.67
N VAL A 66 4.17 -2.05 5.90
CA VAL A 66 4.11 -2.40 4.48
C VAL A 66 4.68 -3.80 4.29
N VAL A 67 3.86 -4.69 3.74
CA VAL A 67 4.28 -6.02 3.29
C VAL A 67 4.70 -5.96 1.83
N ILE A 68 5.92 -6.41 1.53
CA ILE A 68 6.51 -6.26 0.21
C ILE A 68 7.51 -7.37 -0.06
N ALA A 69 7.72 -7.71 -1.33
CA ALA A 69 8.68 -8.73 -1.74
C ALA A 69 10.09 -8.50 -1.16
N ASP A 70 10.70 -9.59 -0.71
CA ASP A 70 12.04 -9.66 -0.14
C ASP A 70 12.69 -10.98 -0.56
N ASP A 71 13.34 -10.92 -1.71
CA ASP A 71 14.14 -12.02 -2.26
C ASP A 71 15.52 -11.49 -2.63
N ASN A 72 16.56 -12.21 -2.21
CA ASN A 72 17.96 -11.86 -2.47
C ASN A 72 18.51 -12.51 -3.75
N GLN A 73 17.76 -13.39 -4.39
CA GLN A 73 18.10 -13.99 -5.69
C GLN A 73 17.56 -13.16 -6.86
N LEU A 74 16.61 -12.26 -6.60
CA LEU A 74 16.01 -11.38 -7.60
C LEU A 74 16.48 -9.94 -7.39
N ALA A 75 16.80 -9.24 -8.48
CA ALA A 75 17.24 -7.85 -8.41
C ALA A 75 16.08 -6.88 -8.12
N TRP A 76 14.90 -7.13 -8.68
CA TRP A 76 13.78 -6.20 -8.60
C TRP A 76 13.24 -6.01 -7.18
N PRO A 77 13.13 -7.02 -6.28
CA PRO A 77 12.66 -6.80 -4.92
C PRO A 77 13.60 -5.86 -4.16
N GLN A 78 14.91 -6.04 -4.30
CA GLN A 78 15.91 -5.18 -3.68
C GLN A 78 15.80 -3.71 -4.14
N GLN A 79 15.56 -3.50 -5.44
CA GLN A 79 15.35 -2.16 -6.00
C GLN A 79 14.06 -1.52 -5.47
N VAL A 80 12.97 -2.28 -5.41
CA VAL A 80 11.70 -1.79 -4.88
C VAL A 80 11.80 -1.49 -3.38
N LEU A 81 12.46 -2.37 -2.61
CA LEU A 81 12.74 -2.16 -1.19
C LEU A 81 13.50 -0.85 -0.95
N ALA A 82 14.59 -0.61 -1.70
CA ALA A 82 15.38 0.62 -1.57
C ALA A 82 14.55 1.87 -1.93
N ARG A 83 13.78 1.82 -3.01
CA ARG A 83 12.92 2.94 -3.43
C ARG A 83 11.78 3.22 -2.45
N SER A 84 11.24 2.18 -1.81
CA SER A 84 10.18 2.33 -0.81
C SER A 84 10.71 2.97 0.47
N GLN A 85 11.93 2.62 0.88
CA GLN A 85 12.61 3.26 2.01
C GLN A 85 12.93 4.73 1.73
N LEU A 86 13.44 5.04 0.54
CA LEU A 86 13.70 6.42 0.13
C LEU A 86 12.41 7.24 0.11
N PHE A 87 11.35 6.70 -0.51
CA PHE A 87 10.04 7.36 -0.55
C PHE A 87 9.50 7.65 0.85
N ALA A 88 9.61 6.70 1.79
CA ALA A 88 9.20 6.93 3.17
C ALA A 88 10.02 8.05 3.82
N LEU A 89 11.34 8.06 3.63
CA LEU A 89 12.25 9.09 4.16
C LEU A 89 11.93 10.49 3.64
N GLU A 90 11.71 10.61 2.33
CA GLU A 90 11.32 11.87 1.68
C GLU A 90 9.98 12.42 2.20
N ASN A 91 9.14 11.54 2.73
CA ASN A 91 7.84 11.89 3.29
C ASN A 91 7.83 11.98 4.84
N GLY A 92 9.00 12.03 5.47
CA GLY A 92 9.12 12.22 6.91
C GLY A 92 8.94 10.94 7.73
N PHE A 93 9.17 9.76 7.16
CA PHE A 93 9.13 8.47 7.85
C PHE A 93 10.47 7.75 7.77
N PHE A 94 10.83 6.97 8.79
CA PHE A 94 12.01 6.10 8.76
C PHE A 94 11.61 4.64 9.00
N VAL A 95 12.46 3.70 8.56
CA VAL A 95 12.28 2.28 8.87
C VAL A 95 12.61 2.04 10.35
N SER A 96 11.59 1.80 11.16
CA SER A 96 11.75 1.56 12.60
C SER A 96 12.04 0.09 12.91
N LYS A 97 11.61 -0.82 12.03
CA LYS A 97 11.85 -2.26 12.14
C LYS A 97 11.73 -2.92 10.76
N PHE A 98 12.57 -3.92 10.51
CA PHE A 98 12.53 -4.75 9.31
C PHE A 98 12.50 -6.22 9.73
N GLN A 99 11.54 -7.00 9.23
CA GLN A 99 11.49 -8.44 9.45
C GLN A 99 11.55 -9.16 8.09
N PRO A 100 12.72 -9.68 7.69
CA PRO A 100 12.92 -10.27 6.37
C PRO A 100 12.20 -11.61 6.22
N LYS A 101 11.84 -11.95 4.98
CA LYS A 101 11.43 -13.30 4.54
C LYS A 101 10.36 -13.98 5.42
N MET A 102 9.39 -13.20 5.92
CA MET A 102 8.37 -13.60 6.88
C MET A 102 7.20 -14.37 6.26
N HIS A 103 6.74 -13.98 5.06
CA HIS A 103 5.58 -14.62 4.45
C HIS A 103 5.93 -15.24 3.12
N LEU A 104 5.46 -16.46 2.91
CA LEU A 104 5.44 -17.15 1.63
C LEU A 104 4.04 -17.02 1.05
N TYR A 105 3.95 -16.59 -0.21
CA TYR A 105 2.69 -16.55 -0.94
C TYR A 105 2.68 -17.68 -1.96
N HIS A 106 1.56 -18.39 -2.05
CA HIS A 106 1.34 -19.34 -3.14
C HIS A 106 1.01 -18.56 -4.42
N LEU A 107 2.04 -17.97 -5.03
CA LEU A 107 1.95 -17.35 -6.34
C LEU A 107 2.16 -18.43 -7.40
N ASP A 108 1.29 -18.45 -8.42
CA ASP A 108 1.35 -19.44 -9.50
C ASP A 108 2.69 -19.37 -10.26
N ASP A 109 3.25 -18.16 -10.42
CA ASP A 109 4.45 -17.93 -11.23
C ASP A 109 5.76 -17.95 -10.42
N GLU A 110 5.71 -17.58 -9.13
CA GLU A 110 6.89 -17.43 -8.27
C GLU A 110 6.60 -17.98 -6.85
N PRO A 111 6.51 -19.32 -6.69
CA PRO A 111 6.03 -19.94 -5.45
C PRO A 111 7.00 -19.79 -4.26
N ASP A 112 8.28 -19.54 -4.54
CA ASP A 112 9.32 -19.36 -3.53
C ASP A 112 9.52 -17.89 -3.13
N LEU A 113 8.83 -16.95 -3.80
CA LEU A 113 8.98 -15.53 -3.53
C LEU A 113 8.47 -15.20 -2.12
N LYS A 114 9.39 -14.70 -1.30
CA LYS A 114 9.09 -14.28 0.07
C LYS A 114 8.85 -12.78 0.13
N SER A 115 8.16 -12.38 1.19
CA SER A 115 7.97 -10.98 1.56
C SER A 115 8.54 -10.69 2.94
N CYS A 116 8.79 -9.41 3.20
CA CYS A 116 9.16 -8.89 4.51
C CYS A 116 8.03 -8.04 5.11
N ASN A 117 8.15 -7.76 6.41
CA ASN A 117 7.48 -6.63 7.06
C ASN A 117 8.44 -5.44 7.14
N MET A 118 8.05 -4.30 6.55
CA MET A 118 8.75 -3.03 6.72
C MET A 118 7.89 -2.09 7.56
N PHE A 119 8.35 -1.79 8.77
CA PHE A 119 7.68 -0.87 9.68
C PHE A 119 8.24 0.53 9.46
N PHE A 120 7.35 1.48 9.22
CA PHE A 120 7.64 2.90 9.11
C PHE A 120 7.14 3.62 10.35
N ARG A 121 7.91 4.61 10.84
CA ARG A 121 7.49 5.53 11.90
C ARG A 121 7.76 6.97 11.46
N SER A 122 6.81 7.87 11.71
CA SER A 122 6.97 9.30 11.43
C SER A 122 8.13 9.88 12.24
N VAL A 123 8.95 10.73 11.63
CA VAL A 123 10.04 11.46 12.27
C VAL A 123 9.50 12.74 12.89
N PRO A 124 9.67 12.97 14.21
CA PRO A 124 9.21 14.19 14.86
C PRO A 124 9.74 15.45 14.16
N GLY A 125 8.83 16.36 13.78
CA GLY A 125 9.18 17.64 13.17
C GLY A 125 9.50 17.61 11.66
N MET A 126 9.47 16.44 11.02
CA MET A 126 9.68 16.31 9.56
C MET A 126 8.39 15.99 8.79
N ASN A 127 7.23 16.08 9.46
CA ASN A 127 5.97 15.79 8.81
C ASN A 127 5.70 16.86 7.75
N PRO A 128 5.29 16.47 6.52
CA PRO A 128 4.83 17.45 5.56
C PRO A 128 3.64 18.23 6.16
N PRO A 129 3.42 19.49 5.74
CA PRO A 129 2.18 20.17 6.03
C PRO A 129 1.01 19.25 5.67
N LEU A 130 -0.07 19.29 6.46
CA LEU A 130 -1.31 18.57 6.16
C LEU A 130 -1.83 19.08 4.80
N ALA A 131 -1.38 18.44 3.73
CA ALA A 131 -1.83 18.68 2.38
C ALA A 131 -3.15 17.93 2.19
N ALA A 132 -4.06 18.53 1.42
CA ALA A 132 -5.23 17.82 0.96
C ALA A 132 -4.77 16.60 0.17
N SER A 133 -5.39 15.45 0.43
CA SER A 133 -5.16 14.27 -0.40
C SER A 133 -5.71 14.52 -1.80
N GLU A 134 -4.92 14.22 -2.82
CA GLU A 134 -5.29 14.40 -4.23
C GLU A 134 -5.37 13.05 -4.94
N ALA A 135 -6.06 13.02 -6.08
CA ALA A 135 -6.09 11.85 -6.95
C ALA A 135 -4.71 11.63 -7.61
N ILE A 136 -4.33 10.37 -7.83
CA ILE A 136 -3.11 10.02 -8.57
C ILE A 136 -3.42 10.12 -10.05
N THR A 137 -2.98 11.22 -10.68
CA THR A 137 -3.19 11.48 -12.11
C THR A 137 -1.90 11.44 -12.94
N ASP A 138 -0.75 11.28 -12.28
CA ASP A 138 0.56 11.22 -12.93
C ASP A 138 0.69 9.94 -13.77
N PRO A 139 0.83 10.05 -15.11
CA PRO A 139 0.93 8.91 -16.00
C PRO A 139 2.08 7.96 -15.66
N ASP A 140 3.22 8.48 -15.19
CA ASP A 140 4.39 7.67 -14.88
C ASP A 140 4.13 6.79 -13.66
N ARG A 141 3.39 7.30 -12.68
CA ARG A 141 2.94 6.54 -11.50
C ARG A 141 1.88 5.51 -11.85
N LEU A 142 1.06 5.76 -12.87
CA LEU A 142 -0.01 4.88 -13.31
C LEU A 142 0.45 3.78 -14.28
N GLN A 143 1.62 3.94 -14.88
CA GLN A 143 2.17 2.95 -15.81
C GLN A 143 2.38 1.60 -15.12
N ASN A 144 1.78 0.54 -15.66
CA ASN A 144 1.85 -0.82 -15.12
C ASN A 144 1.47 -0.95 -13.63
N PHE A 145 0.57 -0.08 -13.13
CA PHE A 145 0.23 0.01 -11.70
C PHE A 145 -0.22 -1.33 -11.09
N TYR A 146 -1.00 -2.11 -11.85
CA TYR A 146 -1.46 -3.45 -11.46
C TYR A 146 -0.77 -4.58 -12.25
N GLY A 147 0.49 -4.37 -12.66
CA GLY A 147 1.27 -5.31 -13.46
C GLY A 147 1.33 -4.95 -14.95
N LYS A 148 2.04 -5.79 -15.73
CA LYS A 148 2.27 -5.56 -17.17
C LYS A 148 0.94 -5.35 -17.92
N SER A 149 0.88 -4.25 -18.68
CA SER A 149 -0.16 -3.97 -19.68
C SER A 149 -1.55 -3.60 -19.12
N LYS A 150 -1.64 -3.18 -17.84
CA LYS A 150 -2.89 -2.74 -17.24
C LYS A 150 -2.79 -1.29 -16.76
N GLU A 151 -3.11 -0.35 -17.65
CA GLU A 151 -3.56 0.96 -17.19
C GLU A 151 -4.78 0.75 -16.28
N PRO A 152 -4.85 1.40 -15.11
CA PRO A 152 -5.95 1.24 -14.18
C PRO A 152 -7.23 1.93 -14.70
N ARG A 153 -7.93 1.29 -15.64
CA ARG A 153 -9.19 1.78 -16.24
C ARG A 153 -10.42 1.40 -15.44
N VAL A 154 -10.33 0.31 -14.67
CA VAL A 154 -11.42 -0.17 -13.82
C VAL A 154 -11.35 0.56 -12.49
N HIS A 155 -12.41 1.32 -12.18
CA HIS A 155 -12.48 2.08 -10.94
C HIS A 155 -12.92 1.21 -9.75
N TYR A 156 -13.95 0.38 -9.95
CA TYR A 156 -14.39 -0.63 -8.98
C TYR A 156 -14.84 -1.92 -9.68
N VAL A 157 -14.55 -3.07 -9.07
CA VAL A 157 -15.20 -4.34 -9.39
C VAL A 157 -16.24 -4.61 -8.31
N ARG A 158 -17.49 -4.85 -8.72
CA ARG A 158 -18.59 -5.15 -7.79
C ARG A 158 -19.21 -6.48 -8.17
N GLU A 159 -19.36 -7.35 -7.19
CA GLU A 159 -20.11 -8.59 -7.35
C GLU A 159 -21.58 -8.25 -7.66
N LYS A 160 -22.12 -8.85 -8.72
CA LYS A 160 -23.56 -8.89 -8.95
C LYS A 160 -24.13 -10.09 -8.20
N LYS A 161 -25.26 -9.91 -7.49
CA LYS A 161 -25.95 -11.01 -6.79
C LYS A 161 -26.48 -12.10 -7.73
N ARG A 162 -26.70 -11.77 -9.01
CA ARG A 162 -27.11 -12.68 -10.07
C ARG A 162 -26.40 -12.29 -11.37
N LEU A 163 -26.17 -13.29 -12.21
CA LEU A 163 -25.65 -13.13 -13.57
C LEU A 163 -26.83 -12.81 -14.50
N ASP A 164 -27.49 -11.68 -14.27
CA ASP A 164 -28.46 -11.10 -15.19
C ASP A 164 -27.96 -9.77 -15.79
#